data_AF-A0A1J6W9U5-F1
#
_entry.id   AF-A0A1J6W9U5-F1
#
_cell.length_a   1.000
_cell.length_b   1.000
_cell.length_c   1.000
_cell.angle_alpha   90.00
_cell.angle_beta   90.00
_cell.angle_gamma   90.00
#
_symmetry.space_group_name_H-M   'P 1'
#
loop_
_entity.id
_entity.type
_entity.pdbx_description
1 polymer ?
#
loop_
_entity_poly.entity_id
_entity_poly.type
_entity_poly.pdbx_seq_one_letter_code
_entity_poly.pdbx_strand_id
1 'polypeptide(L)' 'MKQALFFFGSALAVIFGGGFLIRFIRDGDFYIAEFAGGVTGVVLLVLTLVVKNKGENAERGF' A
#
# COMPACT_ATOMS: atom_id res chain seq x y z
N MET A 1 3.02 -11.23 15.40
CA MET A 1 2.29 -10.08 14.80
C MET A 1 2.66 -9.79 13.35
N LYS A 2 3.93 -9.94 12.92
CA LYS A 2 4.36 -9.65 11.53
C LYS A 2 3.62 -10.45 10.45
N GLN A 3 3.37 -11.74 10.66
CA GLN A 3 2.63 -12.58 9.72
C GLN A 3 1.16 -12.16 9.57
N ALA A 4 0.50 -11.76 10.65
CA ALA A 4 -0.88 -11.28 10.61
C ALA A 4 -0.99 -9.96 9.82
N LEU A 5 -0.03 -9.06 10.01
CA LEU A 5 0.09 -7.84 9.21
C LEU A 5 0.34 -8.12 7.73
N PHE A 6 1.18 -9.10 7.41
CA PHE A 6 1.46 -9.50 6.04
C PHE A 6 0.22 -10.10 5.36
N PHE A 7 -0.49 -10.98 6.08
CA PHE A 7 -1.74 -11.59 5.62
C PHE A 7 -2.85 -10.55 5.43
N PHE A 8 -2.95 -9.60 6.36
CA PHE A 8 -3.90 -8.51 6.26
C PHE A 8 -3.59 -7.58 5.08
N GLY A 9 -2.32 -7.20 4.88
CA GLY A 9 -1.90 -6.38 3.75
C GLY A 9 -2.14 -7.07 2.40
N SER A 10 -1.89 -8.37 2.31
CA SER A 10 -2.15 -9.15 1.09
C SER A 10 -3.65 -9.34 0.83
N ALA A 11 -4.47 -9.56 1.85
CA ALA A 11 -5.92 -9.59 1.71
C ALA A 11 -6.49 -8.24 1.19
N LEU A 12 -6.00 -7.12 1.74
CA LEU A 12 -6.37 -5.79 1.26
C LEU A 12 -5.92 -5.56 -0.19
N ALA A 13 -4.70 -5.97 -0.55
CA ALA A 13 -4.21 -5.86 -1.92
C ALA A 13 -5.05 -6.65 -2.92
N VAL A 14 -5.55 -7.83 -2.55
CA VAL A 14 -6.42 -8.65 -3.41
C VAL A 14 -7.82 -8.03 -3.54
N ILE A 15 -8.43 -7.59 -2.44
CA ILE A 15 -9.79 -7.04 -2.45
C ILE A 15 -9.83 -5.71 -3.22
N PHE A 16 -8.92 -4.80 -2.90
CA PHE A 16 -8.89 -3.48 -3.52
C PHE A 16 -8.20 -3.50 -4.89
N GLY A 17 -7.13 -4.28 -5.07
CA GLY A 17 -6.41 -4.40 -6.35
C GLY A 17 -7.13 -5.27 -7.39
N GLY A 18 -7.87 -6.30 -6.97
CA GLY A 18 -8.66 -7.14 -7.88
C GLY A 18 -9.88 -6.40 -8.44
N GLY A 19 -10.65 -5.73 -7.57
CA GLY A 19 -11.78 -4.88 -7.99
C GLY A 19 -11.34 -3.72 -8.89
N PHE A 20 -10.13 -3.21 -8.66
CA PHE A 20 -9.47 -2.22 -9.49
C PHE A 20 -9.14 -2.75 -10.89
N LEU A 21 -8.46 -3.89 -11.00
CA LEU A 21 -8.08 -4.49 -12.29
C LEU A 21 -9.30 -4.77 -13.16
N ILE A 22 -10.38 -5.24 -12.54
CA ILE A 22 -11.64 -5.51 -13.23
C ILE A 22 -12.25 -4.21 -13.78
N ARG A 23 -12.32 -3.15 -12.97
CA ARG A 23 -12.86 -1.84 -13.42
C ARG A 23 -11.98 -1.17 -14.45
N PHE A 24 -10.67 -1.29 -14.31
CA PHE A 24 -9.69 -0.78 -15.26
C PHE A 24 -9.88 -1.37 -16.66
N ILE A 25 -10.00 -2.69 -16.76
CA ILE A 25 -10.20 -3.38 -18.04
C ILE A 25 -11.60 -3.12 -18.58
N ARG A 26 -12.62 -3.01 -17.72
CA ARG A 26 -14.02 -2.93 -18.13
C ARG A 26 -14.48 -1.53 -18.51
N ASP A 27 -14.13 -0.53 -17.71
CA ASP A 27 -14.71 0.82 -17.83
C ASP A 27 -13.76 1.76 -18.59
N GLY A 28 -12.52 1.34 -18.90
CA GLY A 28 -11.55 2.11 -19.71
C GLY A 28 -11.06 3.41 -19.06
N ASP A 29 -11.46 3.66 -17.82
CA ASP A 29 -11.17 4.88 -17.07
C ASP A 29 -9.78 4.77 -16.40
N PHE A 30 -8.77 4.78 -17.27
CA PHE A 30 -7.35 4.59 -16.94
C PHE A 30 -6.84 5.62 -15.92
N TYR A 31 -7.37 6.85 -15.95
CA TYR A 31 -6.92 7.95 -15.10
C TYR A 31 -7.24 7.76 -13.63
N ILE A 32 -8.43 7.25 -13.31
CA ILE A 32 -8.81 6.97 -11.92
C ILE A 32 -7.98 5.81 -11.36
N ALA A 33 -7.67 4.84 -12.22
CA ALA A 33 -6.85 3.70 -11.86
C ALA A 33 -5.37 4.10 -11.62
N GLU A 34 -4.79 4.87 -12.53
CA GLU A 34 -3.43 5.39 -12.39
C GLU A 34 -3.31 6.30 -11.17
N PHE A 35 -4.31 7.15 -10.92
CA PHE A 35 -4.36 8.00 -9.73
C PHE A 35 -4.46 7.19 -8.44
N ALA A 36 -5.35 6.19 -8.37
CA ALA A 36 -5.50 5.34 -7.18
C ALA A 36 -4.25 4.48 -6.92
N GLY A 37 -3.62 3.94 -7.97
CA GLY A 37 -2.35 3.22 -7.88
C GLY A 37 -1.20 4.13 -7.42
N GLY A 38 -1.09 5.32 -7.99
CA GLY A 38 -0.09 6.32 -7.61
C GLY A 38 -0.23 6.78 -6.16
N VAL A 39 -1.45 7.12 -5.73
CA VAL A 39 -1.74 7.50 -4.34
C VAL A 39 -1.42 6.34 -3.38
N THR A 40 -1.78 5.11 -3.73
CA THR A 40 -1.47 3.93 -2.90
C THR A 40 0.04 3.71 -2.78
N GLY A 41 0.79 3.86 -3.89
CA GLY A 41 2.24 3.76 -3.89
C GLY A 41 2.91 4.80 -3.01
N VAL A 42 2.48 6.07 -3.12
CA VAL A 42 2.98 7.17 -2.28
C VAL A 42 2.71 6.90 -0.80
N VAL A 43 1.50 6.47 -0.45
CA VAL A 43 1.13 6.15 0.93
C VAL A 43 2.01 5.03 1.51
N LEU A 44 2.25 3.96 0.75
CA LEU A 44 3.13 2.87 1.19
C LEU A 44 4.59 3.33 1.35
N LEU A 45 5.07 4.20 0.48
CA LEU A 45 6.41 4.76 0.54
C LEU A 45 6.59 5.61 1.81
N VAL A 46 5.62 6.49 2.10
CA VAL A 46 5.59 7.30 3.32
C VAL A 46 5.53 6.42 4.57
N LEU A 47 4.65 5.41 4.60
CA LEU A 47 4.56 4.49 5.74
C LEU A 47 5.87 3.73 5.96
N THR A 48 6.54 3.31 4.89
CA THR A 48 7.82 2.61 4.98
C THR A 48 8.92 3.52 5.53
N LEU A 49 8.98 4.77 5.07
CA LEU A 49 9.93 5.76 5.58
C LEU A 49 9.67 6.09 7.05
N VAL A 50 8.42 6.27 7.45
CA VAL A 50 8.03 6.54 8.84
C VAL A 50 8.37 5.36 9.75
N VAL A 51 8.05 4.13 9.33
CA VAL A 51 8.36 2.91 10.11
C VAL A 51 9.88 2.70 10.22
N LYS A 52 10.63 2.88 9.12
CA LYS A 52 12.10 2.79 9.12
C LYS A 52 12.72 3.82 10.05
N ASN A 53 12.28 5.07 9.97
CA ASN A 53 12.80 6.15 10.80
C ASN A 53 12.48 5.95 12.29
N LYS A 54 11.34 5.33 12.62
CA LYS A 54 10.99 4.98 14.00
C LYS A 54 11.86 3.83 14.55
N GLY A 55 12.22 2.86 13.70
CA GLY A 55 13.15 1.78 14.06
C GLY A 55 14.57 2.29 14.31
N GLU A 56 15.06 3.20 13.46
CA GLU A 56 16.42 3.77 13.56
C GLU A 56 16.59 4.67 14.80
N ASN A 57 15.53 5.39 15.21
CA ASN A 57 15.54 6.18 16.45
C ASN A 57 15.42 5.31 17.71
N ALA A 58 14.72 4.16 17.65
CA ALA A 58 14.63 3.23 18.76
C ALA A 58 15.94 2.47 19.02
N GLU A 59 16.73 2.17 17.97
CA GLU A 59 18.06 1.57 18.10
C GLU A 59 19.13 2.55 18.58
N ARG A 60 18.92 3.87 18.41
CA ARG A 60 19.90 4.91 18.77
C ARG A 60 19.81 5.45 20.19
N GLY A 61 18.86 4.98 21.01
CA GLY A 61 18.83 5.25 22.46
C GLY A 61 19.00 6.72 22.83
N PHE A 62 18.02 7.56 22.50
CA PHE A 62 17.84 8.87 23.13
C PHE A 62 16.64 8.81 24.08
#